data_AF-A0A926ETP5-F1
#
_entry.id   AF-A0A926ETP5-F1
#
_cell.length_a   1.000
_cell.length_b   1.000
_cell.length_c   1.000
_cell.angle_alpha   90.00
_cell.angle_beta   90.00
_cell.angle_gamma   90.00
#
_symmetry.space_group_name_H-M   'P 1'
#
loop_
_entity.id
_entity.type
_entity.pdbx_description
1 polymer ?
#
loop_
_entity_poly.entity_id
_entity_poly.type
_entity_poly.pdbx_seq_one_letter_code
_entity_poly.pdbx_strand_id
1 'polypeptide(L)' 'MSDVNDIFQVDYEPRQKELHINLPEELWNKIDSIIITRHFNELKKIRILHRESEVKQND' A
#
# COMPACT_ATOMS: atom_id res chain seq x y z
N MET A 1 -6.67 15.53 16.63
CA MET A 1 -5.44 15.80 15.86
C MET A 1 -5.36 14.67 14.86
N SER A 2 -5.33 14.95 13.55
CA SER A 2 -5.17 13.90 12.54
C SER A 2 -3.81 13.25 12.78
N ASP A 3 -3.78 11.96 13.10
CA ASP A 3 -2.55 11.20 13.20
C ASP A 3 -1.74 11.41 11.92
N VAL A 4 -0.47 11.76 12.08
CA VAL A 4 0.48 11.98 10.98
C VAL A 4 0.64 10.71 10.11
N ASN A 5 0.08 9.59 10.58
CA ASN A 5 0.26 8.25 10.06
C ASN A 5 -0.59 7.94 8.81
N ASP A 6 -1.46 8.86 8.40
CA ASP A 6 -2.28 8.70 7.18
C ASP A 6 -1.68 9.36 5.93
N ILE A 7 -0.52 10.01 6.05
CA ILE A 7 0.17 10.65 4.91
C ILE A 7 1.03 9.59 4.21
N PHE A 8 0.72 9.32 2.94
CA PHE A 8 1.55 8.50 2.06
C PHE A 8 2.05 9.33 0.88
N GLN A 9 3.14 8.88 0.26
CA GLN A 9 3.75 9.56 -0.87
C GLN A 9 3.42 8.84 -2.17
N VAL A 10 3.10 9.61 -3.20
CA VAL A 10 2.91 9.12 -4.56
C VAL A 10 3.82 9.92 -5.47
N ASP A 11 4.63 9.23 -6.26
CA ASP A 11 5.50 9.84 -7.24
C ASP A 11 5.30 9.20 -8.62
N TYR A 12 5.34 10.02 -9.67
CA TYR A 12 5.24 9.56 -11.05
C TYR A 12 6.57 9.82 -11.75
N GLU A 13 7.27 8.75 -12.14
CA GLU A 13 8.50 8.83 -12.92
C GLU A 13 8.15 8.72 -14.42
N PRO A 14 8.05 9.86 -15.14
CA PRO A 14 7.57 9.87 -16.52
C PRO A 14 8.52 9.15 -17.50
N ARG A 15 9.83 9.10 -17.20
CA ARG A 15 10.80 8.45 -18.10
C ARG A 15 10.61 6.94 -18.13
N GLN A 16 10.32 6.35 -16.97
CA GLN A 16 10.07 4.92 -16.82
C GLN A 16 8.58 4.57 -16.96
N LYS A 17 7.70 5.57 -16.94
CA LYS A 17 6.24 5.43 -16.90
C LYS A 17 5.78 4.64 -15.68
N GLU A 18 6.44 4.87 -14.55
CA GLU A 18 6.18 4.18 -13.29
C GLU A 18 5.47 5.12 -12.31
N LEU A 19 4.56 4.56 -11.52
CA LEU A 19 3.92 5.24 -10.40
C LEU A 19 4.39 4.54 -9.12
N HIS A 20 5.11 5.24 -8.27
CA HIS A 20 5.64 4.73 -7.01
C HIS A 20 4.70 5.17 -5.88
N ILE A 21 4.25 4.21 -5.07
CA ILE A 21 3.41 4.47 -3.90
C ILE A 21 4.19 4.00 -2.69
N ASN A 22 4.53 4.94 -1.81
CA ASN A 22 5.25 4.66 -0.57
C ASN A 22 4.29 4.79 0.62
N LEU A 23 3.91 3.65 1.19
CA LEU A 23 3.03 3.57 2.35
C LEU A 23 3.86 3.41 3.63
N PRO A 24 3.54 4.14 4.71
CA PRO A 24 4.08 3.88 6.04
C PRO A 24 3.88 2.42 6.47
N GLU A 25 4.84 1.85 7.18
CA GLU A 25 4.78 0.46 7.67
C GLU A 25 3.55 0.19 8.54
N GLU A 26 3.15 1.17 9.36
CA GLU A 26 1.95 1.07 10.19
C GLU A 26 0.64 0.99 9.39
N LEU A 27 0.63 1.55 8.17
CA LEU A 27 -0.51 1.46 7.26
C LEU A 27 -0.51 0.14 6.50
N TRP A 28 0.66 -0.42 6.19
CA TRP A 28 0.76 -1.70 5.48
C TRP A 28 -0.04 -2.79 6.19
N ASN A 29 0.11 -2.93 7.52
CA ASN A 29 -0.63 -3.94 8.28
C ASN A 29 -2.14 -3.66 8.43
N LYS A 30 -2.61 -2.49 7.99
CA LYS A 30 -4.01 -2.05 8.10
C LYS A 30 -4.75 -2.06 6.74
N ILE A 31 -4.05 -2.25 5.62
CA ILE A 31 -4.65 -2.16 4.27
C ILE A 31 -4.85 -3.57 3.70
N ASP A 32 -6.11 -3.97 3.52
CA ASP A 32 -6.42 -5.28 2.91
C ASP A 32 -6.34 -5.28 1.37
N SER A 33 -6.55 -4.12 0.74
CA SER A 33 -6.50 -4.02 -0.73
C SER A 33 -6.24 -2.60 -1.25
N ILE A 34 -5.59 -2.53 -2.41
CA ILE A 34 -5.37 -1.31 -3.20
C ILE A 34 -6.24 -1.38 -4.45
N ILE A 35 -7.02 -0.34 -4.71
CA ILE A 35 -7.91 -0.25 -5.88
C ILE A 35 -7.43 0.90 -6.77
N ILE A 36 -7.12 0.58 -8.03
CA ILE A 36 -6.70 1.54 -9.04
C ILE A 36 -7.90 1.82 -9.95
N THR A 37 -8.27 3.09 -10.10
CA THR A 37 -9.39 3.52 -10.95
C THR A 37 -8.94 4.51 -12.03
N ARG A 38 -9.69 4.61 -13.12
CA ARG A 38 -9.55 5.67 -14.14
C ARG A 38 -10.92 6.20 -14.51
N HIS A 39 -11.14 7.51 -14.33
CA HIS A 39 -12.45 8.15 -14.45
C HIS A 39 -13.54 7.39 -13.66
N PHE A 40 -13.23 7.05 -12.41
CA PHE A 40 -14.12 6.29 -11.50
C PHE A 40 -14.44 4.85 -11.90
N ASN A 41 -13.86 4.33 -13.00
CA ASN A 41 -13.97 2.91 -13.35
C ASN A 41 -12.82 2.13 -12.74
N GLU A 42 -13.13 1.04 -12.03
CA GLU A 42 -12.11 0.12 -11.50
C GLU A 42 -11.30 -0.50 -12.65
N LEU A 43 -9.98 -0.33 -12.60
CA LEU A 43 -9.05 -0.96 -13.52
C LEU A 43 -8.47 -2.23 -12.92
N LYS A 44 -8.10 -2.17 -11.64
CA LYS A 44 -7.44 -3.29 -10.95
C LYS A 44 -7.63 -3.19 -9.45
N LYS A 45 -7.90 -4.33 -8.82
CA LYS A 45 -7.83 -4.51 -7.38
C LYS A 45 -6.69 -5.45 -7.03
N ILE A 46 -5.84 -5.02 -6.11
CA ILE A 46 -4.73 -5.81 -5.57
C ILE A 46 -5.09 -6.11 -4.12
N ARG A 47 -5.18 -7.39 -3.75
CA ARG A 47 -5.31 -7.79 -2.34
C ARG A 47 -3.92 -7.85 -1.73
N ILE A 48 -3.75 -7.23 -0.58
CA ILE A 48 -2.51 -7.31 0.17
C ILE A 48 -2.62 -8.55 1.06
N LEU A 49 -1.74 -9.51 0.85
CA LEU A 49 -1.62 -10.67 1.72
C LEU A 49 -0.58 -10.31 2.79
N HIS A 50 -1.04 -10.02 4.00
CA HIS A 50 -0.15 -9.94 5.13
C HIS A 50 0.28 -11.38 5.42
N ARG A 51 1.51 -11.76 5.05
CA ARG A 51 2.11 -12.94 5.64
C ARG A 51 2.25 -12.62 7.10
N GLU A 52 1.42 -13.23 7.94
CA GLU A 52 1.72 -13.32 9.36
C GLU A 52 3.16 -13.81 9.47
N SER A 53 4.03 -13.01 10.07
CA SER A 53 5.38 -13.44 10.38
C SER A 53 5.25 -14.74 11.17
N GLU A 54 5.70 -15.86 10.62
CA GLU A 54 5.97 -17.06 11.41
C GLU A 54 7.08 -16.68 12.40
N VAL A 55 6.70 -16.13 13.55
CA VAL A 55 7.57 -16.06 14.72
C VAL A 55 7.70 -17.49 15.18
N LYS A 56 8.69 -18.20 14.62
CA LYS A 56 9.18 -19.44 15.23
C LYS A 56 9.79 -19.05 16.58
N GLN A 57 8.98 -19.16 17.63
CA GLN A 57 9.47 -19.30 18.99
C GLN A 57 10.30 -20.59 19.02
N ASN A 58 11.62 -20.44 18.98
CA ASN A 58 12.53 -21.46 19.45
C ASN A 58 12.68 -21.24 20.96
N ASP A 59 12.03 -22.09 21.76
CA ASP A 59 12.45 -22.45 23.11
C ASP A 59 12.42 -23.99 23.24
#